data_AF-A0A7V9KCK9-F1
#
_entry.id   AF-A0A7V9KCK9-F1
#
_cell.length_a   1.000
_cell.length_b   1.000
_cell.length_c   1.000
_cell.angle_alpha   90.00
_cell.angle_beta   90.00
_cell.angle_gamma   90.00
#
_symmetry.space_group_name_H-M   'P 1'
#
loop_
_entity.id
_entity.type
_entity.pdbx_description
1 polymer ?
#
loop_
_entity_poly.entity_id
_entity_poly.type
_entity_poly.pdbx_seq_one_letter_code
_entity_poly.pdbx_strand_id
1 'polypeptide(L)'
;MGKRHILLSSFADAGESPVGPDFMVAALEGVGPQGVSRVEGAVASVASVAARQALTFKPADPSVLRQRRSTPRVALDRGVLLTHAEGAEAPVAGRVLDISAGGMRLRSAASFAVGETVHVDLDPRSVSRPLDAEGRIVRVQADGECAIVFARGSDSHRFWVDRLIRSARARP
;
A
#
# COMPACT_ATOMS: atom_id res chain seq x y z
N MET A 1 7.26 -6.28 20.70
CA MET A 1 6.38 -7.32 20.11
C MET A 1 4.94 -6.92 20.40
N GLY A 2 4.22 -6.35 19.43
CA GLY A 2 2.84 -5.87 19.63
C GLY A 2 1.83 -7.02 19.58
N LYS A 3 0.90 -7.07 20.53
CA LYS A 3 -0.22 -8.03 20.54
C LYS A 3 -1.10 -7.76 19.32
N ARG A 4 -1.38 -8.79 18.51
CA ARG A 4 -2.35 -8.72 17.40
C ARG A 4 -3.71 -9.12 17.94
N HIS A 5 -4.66 -8.19 17.90
CA HIS A 5 -6.05 -8.46 18.21
C HIS A 5 -6.75 -8.87 16.93
N ILE A 6 -7.28 -10.10 16.90
CA ILE A 6 -8.12 -10.60 15.82
C ILE A 6 -9.55 -10.53 16.36
N LEU A 7 -10.40 -9.74 15.72
CA LEU A 7 -11.82 -9.69 16.03
C LEU A 7 -12.53 -10.53 14.98
N LEU A 8 -13.27 -11.54 15.44
CA LEU A 8 -14.15 -12.32 14.59
C LEU A 8 -15.57 -11.84 14.85
N SER A 9 -16.16 -11.22 13.85
CA SER A 9 -17.53 -10.75 13.89
C SER A 9 -18.39 -11.78 13.14
N SER A 10 -19.22 -12.52 13.86
CA SER A 10 -20.25 -13.37 13.27
C SER A 10 -21.51 -12.55 13.02
N PHE A 11 -22.04 -12.58 11.81
CA PHE A 11 -23.37 -12.07 11.51
C PHE A 11 -24.35 -13.26 11.57
N ALA A 12 -24.77 -13.61 12.77
CA ALA A 12 -25.95 -14.45 12.95
C ALA A 12 -27.09 -13.52 13.38
N ASP A 13 -28.22 -13.56 12.68
CA ASP A 13 -29.45 -12.93 13.17
C ASP A 13 -29.72 -13.42 14.59
N ALA A 14 -29.98 -12.48 15.49
CA ALA A 14 -30.04 -12.72 16.93
C ALA A 14 -31.13 -13.75 17.27
N GLY A 15 -30.73 -14.92 17.81
CA GLY A 15 -31.70 -15.82 18.41
C GLY A 15 -31.27 -17.23 18.79
N GLU A 16 -30.27 -17.84 18.12
CA GLU A 16 -30.00 -19.27 18.31
C GLU A 16 -28.54 -19.64 18.56
N SER A 17 -28.35 -20.66 19.40
CA SER A 17 -27.07 -21.26 19.73
C SER A 17 -26.40 -21.85 18.46
N PRO A 18 -25.16 -21.48 18.09
CA PRO A 18 -24.64 -21.67 16.74
C PRO A 18 -23.88 -22.99 16.61
N VAL A 19 -24.52 -24.11 16.96
CA VAL A 19 -23.93 -25.44 16.74
C VAL A 19 -24.86 -26.26 15.87
N GLY A 20 -24.84 -25.94 14.57
CA GLY A 20 -25.45 -26.71 13.49
C GLY A 20 -24.49 -26.78 12.28
N PRO A 21 -24.68 -27.74 11.35
CA PRO A 21 -23.75 -28.02 10.25
C PRO A 21 -23.70 -26.94 9.15
N ASP A 22 -24.36 -25.81 9.35
CA ASP A 22 -24.36 -24.69 8.43
C ASP A 22 -23.11 -23.84 8.65
N PHE A 23 -22.28 -23.76 7.62
CA PHE A 23 -21.09 -22.94 7.59
C PHE A 23 -21.47 -21.47 7.88
N MET A 24 -21.16 -20.99 9.09
CA MET A 24 -21.39 -19.58 9.43
C MET A 24 -20.53 -18.70 8.53
N VAL A 25 -21.19 -17.89 7.70
CA VAL A 25 -20.56 -16.80 6.96
C VAL A 25 -20.07 -15.77 7.99
N ALA A 26 -18.79 -15.46 7.95
CA ALA A 26 -18.14 -14.58 8.89
C ALA A 26 -17.12 -13.68 8.19
N ALA A 27 -16.85 -12.53 8.81
CA ALA A 27 -15.74 -11.66 8.42
C ALA A 27 -14.61 -11.81 9.43
N LEU A 28 -13.41 -12.11 8.93
CA LEU A 28 -12.17 -12.05 9.69
C LEU A 28 -11.60 -10.63 9.58
N GLU A 29 -11.62 -9.90 10.69
CA GLU A 29 -11.07 -8.54 10.77
C GLU A 29 -9.79 -8.53 11.61
N GLY A 30 -8.74 -7.93 11.04
CA GLY A 30 -7.43 -7.81 11.67
C GLY A 30 -6.97 -6.36 11.64
N VAL A 31 -6.58 -5.84 12.81
CA VAL A 31 -5.94 -4.52 12.91
C VAL A 31 -4.44 -4.71 12.99
N GLY A 32 -3.71 -4.12 12.03
CA GLY A 32 -2.26 -4.10 12.01
C GLY A 32 -1.70 -2.68 11.91
N PRO A 33 -0.37 -2.50 12.02
CA PRO A 33 0.30 -1.19 11.83
C PRO A 33 0.03 -0.53 10.46
N GLN A 34 -0.52 -1.31 9.52
CA GLN A 34 -0.74 -0.95 8.13
C GLN A 34 -2.20 -0.59 7.83
N GLY A 35 -3.11 -0.74 8.80
CA GLY A 35 -4.55 -0.50 8.65
C GLY A 35 -5.40 -1.69 9.09
N VAL A 36 -6.70 -1.61 8.79
CA VAL A 36 -7.68 -2.67 9.01
C VAL A 36 -7.73 -3.55 7.78
N SER A 37 -7.62 -4.87 7.97
CA SER A 37 -7.86 -5.87 6.93
C SER A 37 -9.17 -6.60 7.26
N ARG A 38 -10.01 -6.80 6.25
CA ARG A 38 -11.25 -7.57 6.36
C ARG A 38 -11.27 -8.64 5.27
N VAL A 39 -11.56 -9.88 5.64
CA VAL A 39 -11.66 -11.00 4.72
C VAL A 39 -12.96 -11.73 4.99
N GLU A 40 -13.78 -11.90 3.96
CA GLU A 40 -15.04 -12.64 4.04
C GLU A 40 -14.81 -14.13 3.76
N GLY A 41 -15.60 -14.98 4.40
CA GLY A 41 -15.43 -16.43 4.31
C GLY A 41 -16.33 -17.17 5.29
N ALA A 42 -15.98 -18.42 5.53
CA ALA A 42 -16.73 -19.29 6.43
C ALA A 42 -15.83 -19.87 7.52
N VAL A 43 -16.38 -20.03 8.72
CA VAL A 43 -15.72 -20.82 9.77
C VAL A 43 -15.89 -22.30 9.43
N ALA A 44 -14.78 -22.96 9.14
CA ALA A 44 -14.74 -24.38 8.78
C ALA A 44 -14.66 -25.30 10.00
N SER A 45 -14.06 -24.84 11.11
CA SER A 45 -14.03 -25.59 12.37
C SER A 45 -13.67 -24.71 13.56
N VAL A 46 -14.03 -25.17 14.76
CA VAL A 46 -13.66 -24.57 16.05
C VAL A 46 -12.95 -25.64 16.88
N ALA A 47 -11.78 -25.32 17.42
CA ALA A 47 -11.01 -26.20 18.30
C ALA A 47 -10.64 -25.46 19.59
N SER A 48 -10.58 -26.19 20.71
CA SER A 48 -10.05 -25.65 21.97
C SER A 48 -8.56 -25.97 22.07
N VAL A 49 -7.72 -24.95 22.24
CA VAL A 49 -6.26 -25.06 22.37
C VAL A 49 -5.81 -24.23 23.56
N ALA A 50 -5.31 -24.88 24.62
CA ALA A 50 -4.76 -24.23 25.82
C ALA A 50 -5.68 -23.12 26.39
N ALA A 51 -6.95 -23.46 26.64
CA ALA A 51 -8.00 -22.55 27.12
C ALA A 51 -8.34 -21.38 26.18
N ARG A 52 -7.96 -21.47 24.90
CA ARG A 52 -8.37 -20.53 23.84
C ARG A 52 -9.15 -21.27 22.76
N GLN A 53 -10.03 -20.57 22.05
CA GLN A 53 -10.65 -21.09 20.85
C GLN A 53 -9.78 -20.75 19.63
N ALA A 54 -9.49 -21.77 18.83
CA ALA A 54 -8.87 -21.64 17.52
C ALA A 54 -9.95 -21.89 16.46
N LEU A 55 -10.06 -20.99 15.49
CA LEU A 55 -11.00 -21.12 14.38
C LEU A 55 -10.23 -21.41 13.10
N THR A 56 -10.70 -22.38 12.32
CA THR A 56 -10.26 -22.54 10.94
C THR A 56 -11.17 -21.72 10.06
N PHE A 57 -10.63 -20.69 9.41
CA PHE A 57 -11.38 -19.82 8.51
C PHE A 57 -11.03 -20.12 7.05
N LYS A 58 -12.05 -20.38 6.22
CA LYS A 58 -11.90 -20.53 4.77
C LYS A 58 -12.36 -19.24 4.09
N PRO A 59 -11.45 -18.44 3.50
CA PRO A 59 -11.85 -17.24 2.78
C PRO A 59 -12.70 -17.60 1.55
N ALA A 60 -13.68 -16.75 1.23
CA ALA A 60 -14.53 -16.89 0.05
C ALA A 60 -13.70 -16.79 -1.26
N ASP A 61 -12.68 -15.92 -1.26
CA ASP A 61 -11.66 -15.86 -2.29
C ASP A 61 -10.26 -16.00 -1.66
N PRO A 62 -9.54 -17.12 -1.88
CA PRO A 62 -8.19 -17.32 -1.36
C PRO A 62 -7.16 -16.32 -1.92
N SER A 63 -7.48 -15.61 -3.02
CA SER A 63 -6.63 -14.57 -3.60
C SER A 63 -6.57 -13.29 -2.74
N VAL A 64 -7.61 -13.03 -1.93
CA VAL A 64 -7.72 -11.87 -1.03
C VAL A 64 -6.70 -11.93 0.12
N LEU A 65 -6.25 -13.13 0.50
CA LEU A 65 -5.19 -13.30 1.49
C LEU A 65 -3.79 -12.88 0.99
N ARG A 66 -3.63 -12.59 -0.30
CA ARG A 66 -2.37 -12.05 -0.83
C ARG A 66 -2.35 -10.54 -0.64
N GLN A 67 -2.00 -10.10 0.57
CA GLN A 67 -1.50 -8.73 0.76
C GLN A 67 -0.20 -8.57 -0.02
N ARG A 68 -0.31 -8.16 -1.30
CA ARG A 68 0.83 -8.06 -2.23
C ARG A 68 1.77 -6.91 -1.89
N ARG A 69 1.33 -5.94 -1.09
CA ARG A 69 2.11 -4.73 -0.77
C ARG A 69 2.62 -4.81 0.66
N SER A 70 3.95 -4.88 0.78
CA SER A 70 4.66 -4.79 2.05
C SER A 70 4.61 -3.40 2.68
N THR A 71 4.27 -2.37 1.89
CA THR A 71 4.27 -0.96 2.32
C THR A 71 2.98 -0.26 1.88
N PRO A 72 2.36 0.55 2.76
CA PRO A 72 1.11 1.22 2.46
C PRO A 72 1.39 2.44 1.59
N ARG A 73 0.45 2.76 0.70
CA ARG A 73 0.49 4.00 -0.10
C ARG A 73 -0.26 5.10 0.63
N VAL A 74 0.23 6.32 0.52
CA VAL A 74 -0.46 7.52 1.02
C VAL A 74 -0.69 8.46 -0.13
N ALA A 75 -1.88 9.03 -0.21
CA ALA A 75 -2.19 10.09 -1.17
C ALA A 75 -1.26 11.28 -0.92
N LEU A 76 -0.66 11.81 -1.99
CA LEU A 76 0.29 12.90 -1.89
C LEU A 76 0.15 13.80 -3.11
N ASP A 77 -0.51 14.94 -2.94
CA ASP A 77 -0.65 15.94 -3.99
C ASP A 77 0.54 16.93 -3.96
N ARG A 78 1.63 16.57 -4.64
CA ARG A 78 2.85 17.40 -4.72
C ARG A 78 3.42 17.43 -6.12
N GLY A 79 4.06 18.55 -6.47
CA GLY A 79 4.84 18.67 -7.70
C GLY A 79 6.10 17.80 -7.65
N VAL A 80 6.47 17.24 -8.79
CA VAL A 80 7.68 16.43 -8.98
C VAL A 80 8.34 16.82 -10.30
N LEU A 81 9.66 16.80 -10.36
CA LEU A 81 10.42 16.85 -11.60
C LEU A 81 11.00 15.47 -11.89
N LEU A 82 10.93 15.09 -13.16
CA LEU A 82 11.48 13.85 -13.70
C LEU A 82 12.54 14.20 -14.72
N THR A 83 13.74 13.64 -14.58
CA THR A 83 14.81 13.81 -15.57
C THR A 83 15.15 12.46 -16.17
N HIS A 84 15.21 12.38 -17.50
CA HIS A 84 15.65 11.18 -18.20
C HIS A 84 17.11 10.86 -17.82
N ALA A 85 17.41 9.61 -17.48
CA ALA A 85 18.75 9.23 -17.02
C ALA A 85 19.85 9.46 -18.09
N GLU A 86 19.47 9.47 -19.37
CA GLU A 86 20.39 9.74 -20.49
C GLU A 86 20.77 11.23 -20.63
N GLY A 87 20.26 12.11 -19.76
CA GLY A 87 20.87 13.40 -19.41
C GLY A 87 20.78 14.52 -20.46
N ALA A 88 20.19 14.29 -21.64
CA ALA A 88 20.11 15.29 -22.70
C ALA A 88 18.82 16.15 -22.65
N GLU A 89 17.77 15.67 -21.98
CA GLU A 89 16.46 16.31 -22.00
C GLU A 89 16.20 17.18 -20.76
N ALA A 90 15.44 18.26 -20.97
CA ALA A 90 15.01 19.13 -19.88
C ALA A 90 14.12 18.37 -18.88
N PRO A 91 14.17 18.69 -17.57
CA PRO A 91 13.31 18.04 -16.59
C PRO A 91 11.83 18.25 -16.90
N VAL A 92 11.07 17.17 -16.80
CA VAL A 92 9.63 17.12 -17.02
C VAL A 92 8.90 17.33 -15.71
N ALA A 93 7.93 18.24 -15.69
CA ALA A 93 7.05 18.42 -14.55
C ALA A 93 5.94 17.35 -14.48
N GLY A 94 5.62 16.93 -13.26
CA GLY A 94 4.49 16.06 -12.96
C GLY A 94 3.86 16.40 -11.61
N ARG A 95 2.81 15.66 -11.28
CA ARG A 95 2.12 15.74 -10.00
C ARG A 95 1.94 14.35 -9.41
N VAL A 96 2.45 14.15 -8.21
CA VAL A 96 2.31 12.89 -7.46
C VAL A 96 0.84 12.69 -7.10
N LEU A 97 0.39 11.44 -7.15
CA LEU A 97 -0.95 11.00 -6.76
C LEU A 97 -0.87 10.23 -5.44
N ASP A 98 0.06 9.27 -5.38
CA ASP A 98 0.33 8.48 -4.19
C ASP A 98 1.80 8.06 -4.10
N ILE A 99 2.29 7.83 -2.88
CA ILE A 99 3.66 7.37 -2.60
C ILE A 99 3.67 6.24 -1.58
N SER A 100 4.60 5.28 -1.73
CA SER A 100 5.01 4.35 -0.69
C SER A 100 6.53 4.26 -0.62
N ALA A 101 7.06 3.51 0.34
CA ALA A 101 8.49 3.26 0.45
C ALA A 101 9.12 2.55 -0.76
N GLY A 102 8.32 1.95 -1.65
CA GLY A 102 8.81 1.26 -2.85
C GLY A 102 8.66 2.04 -4.15
N GLY A 103 7.95 3.17 -4.16
CA GLY A 103 7.67 3.89 -5.40
C GLY A 103 6.51 4.87 -5.27
N MET A 104 6.10 5.44 -6.41
CA MET A 104 5.01 6.40 -6.47
C MET A 104 4.15 6.21 -7.72
N ARG A 105 2.96 6.81 -7.69
CA ARG A 105 2.17 7.13 -8.87
C ARG A 105 2.15 8.63 -9.07
N LEU A 106 2.21 9.05 -10.32
CA LEU A 106 2.13 10.45 -10.70
C LEU A 106 1.39 10.60 -12.02
N ARG A 107 1.01 11.84 -12.33
CA ARG A 107 0.51 12.25 -13.63
C ARG A 107 1.49 13.25 -14.24
N SER A 108 1.81 13.06 -15.52
CA SER A 108 2.66 13.98 -16.28
C SER A 108 2.15 14.09 -17.72
N ALA A 109 2.46 15.21 -18.37
CA ALA A 109 2.16 15.43 -19.78
C ALA A 109 3.23 14.82 -20.72
N ALA A 110 4.39 14.41 -20.19
CA ALA A 110 5.39 13.72 -21.01
C ALA A 110 5.02 12.25 -21.23
N SER A 111 5.51 11.73 -22.35
CA SER A 111 5.45 10.30 -22.66
C SER A 111 6.70 9.63 -22.14
N PHE A 112 6.53 8.64 -21.27
CA PHE A 112 7.61 7.78 -20.80
C PHE A 112 7.45 6.38 -21.39
N ALA A 113 8.56 5.66 -21.56
CA ALA A 113 8.53 4.25 -21.91
C ALA A 113 8.52 3.38 -20.65
N VAL A 114 7.81 2.25 -20.68
CA VAL A 114 7.94 1.24 -19.60
C VAL A 114 9.34 0.65 -19.65
N GLY A 115 10.00 0.56 -18.50
CA GLY A 115 11.38 0.10 -18.36
C GLY A 115 12.40 1.23 -18.30
N GLU A 116 11.99 2.44 -18.68
CA GLU A 116 12.84 3.63 -18.67
C GLU A 116 13.26 4.04 -17.25
N THR A 117 14.50 4.50 -17.11
CA THR A 117 15.05 5.02 -15.86
C THR A 117 14.95 6.53 -15.82
N VAL A 118 14.42 7.05 -14.73
CA VAL A 118 14.27 8.48 -14.47
C VAL A 118 14.83 8.85 -13.12
N HIS A 119 15.37 10.06 -13.05
CA HIS A 119 15.68 10.73 -11.79
C HIS A 119 14.45 11.47 -11.29
N VAL A 120 14.15 11.36 -10.01
CA VAL A 120 12.94 11.90 -9.38
C VAL A 120 13.34 12.92 -8.33
N ASP A 121 12.89 14.15 -8.52
CA ASP A 121 13.03 15.25 -7.56
C ASP A 121 11.65 15.71 -7.09
N LEU A 122 11.29 15.32 -5.86
CA LEU A 122 10.00 15.65 -5.28
C LEU A 122 10.14 16.97 -4.50
N ASP A 123 9.43 18.00 -4.96
CA ASP A 123 9.48 19.37 -4.42
C ASP A 123 10.85 20.08 -4.67
N PRO A 124 11.17 20.34 -5.96
CA PRO A 124 12.44 20.93 -6.43
C PRO A 124 12.67 22.38 -5.96
N ARG A 125 11.67 23.01 -5.36
CA ARG A 125 11.74 24.39 -4.85
C ARG A 125 12.10 24.44 -3.37
N SER A 126 12.13 23.30 -2.69
CA SER A 126 12.54 23.22 -1.28
C SER A 126 14.06 23.10 -1.18
N VAL A 127 14.69 24.09 -0.53
CA VAL A 127 16.12 24.08 -0.19
C VAL A 127 16.47 22.93 0.77
N SER A 128 15.46 22.39 1.47
CA SER A 128 15.57 21.17 2.28
C SER A 128 15.08 19.97 1.46
N ARG A 129 16.02 19.25 0.81
CA ARG A 129 15.77 18.14 -0.13
C ARG A 129 14.67 17.18 0.33
N PRO A 130 13.52 17.09 -0.36
CA PRO A 130 12.39 16.30 0.14
C PRO A 130 12.41 14.83 -0.32
N LEU A 131 12.86 14.54 -1.55
CA LEU A 131 13.22 13.20 -2.02
C LEU A 131 13.98 13.33 -3.34
N ASP A 132 15.19 12.75 -3.39
CA ASP A 132 16.10 12.74 -4.52
C ASP A 132 16.41 11.26 -4.82
N ALA A 133 15.86 10.71 -5.90
CA ALA A 133 15.84 9.25 -6.11
C ALA A 133 15.83 8.85 -7.58
N GLU A 134 16.60 7.81 -7.91
CA GLU A 134 16.44 7.10 -9.18
C GLU A 134 15.22 6.16 -9.11
N GLY A 135 14.48 6.07 -10.21
CA GLY A 135 13.34 5.19 -10.33
C GLY A 135 13.18 4.64 -11.75
N ARG A 136 12.45 3.53 -11.86
CA ARG A 136 12.10 2.92 -13.14
C ARG A 136 10.62 3.03 -13.39
N ILE A 137 10.23 3.44 -14.59
CA ILE A 137 8.86 3.42 -15.05
C ILE A 137 8.41 1.96 -15.20
N VAL A 138 7.38 1.56 -14.47
CA VAL A 138 6.85 0.18 -14.51
C VAL A 138 5.44 0.10 -15.10
N ARG A 139 4.81 1.26 -15.34
CA ARG A 139 3.49 1.35 -15.96
C ARG A 139 3.27 2.76 -16.48
N VAL A 140 2.63 2.85 -17.64
CA VAL A 140 2.09 4.09 -18.23
C VAL A 140 0.66 3.82 -18.65
N GLN A 141 -0.22 4.79 -18.45
CA GLN A 141 -1.63 4.76 -18.84
C GLN A 141 -1.91 5.86 -19.87
N ALA A 142 -3.00 5.71 -20.62
CA ALA A 142 -3.36 6.60 -21.73
C ALA A 142 -3.70 8.04 -21.27
N ASP A 143 -4.01 8.24 -19.99
CA ASP A 143 -4.34 9.53 -19.37
C ASP A 143 -3.11 10.28 -18.81
N GLY A 144 -1.90 9.79 -19.10
CA GLY A 144 -0.65 10.36 -18.59
C GLY A 144 -0.33 9.95 -17.15
N GLU A 145 -1.07 9.01 -16.55
CA GLU A 145 -0.64 8.40 -15.30
C GLU A 145 0.51 7.42 -15.52
N CYS A 146 1.53 7.51 -14.68
CA CYS A 146 2.60 6.54 -14.65
C CYS A 146 2.92 6.08 -13.22
N ALA A 147 3.48 4.88 -13.13
CA ALA A 147 3.96 4.32 -11.88
C ALA A 147 5.47 4.15 -11.95
N ILE A 148 6.14 4.62 -10.91
CA ILE A 148 7.58 4.52 -10.73
C ILE A 148 7.86 3.59 -9.57
N VAL A 149 8.80 2.67 -9.76
CA VAL A 149 9.43 1.92 -8.66
C VAL A 149 10.79 2.53 -8.41
N PHE A 150 11.06 2.91 -7.17
CA PHE A 150 12.37 3.44 -6.81
C PHE A 150 13.44 2.36 -6.97
N ALA A 151 14.60 2.74 -7.50
CA ALA A 151 15.81 1.95 -7.32
C ALA A 151 16.06 1.82 -5.81
N ARG A 152 16.81 0.79 -5.38
CA ARG A 152 17.16 0.63 -3.96
C ARG A 152 17.92 1.89 -3.50
N GLY A 153 17.20 2.77 -2.79
CA GLY A 153 17.76 4.02 -2.31
C GLY A 153 18.70 3.84 -1.13
N SER A 154 19.50 4.88 -0.88
CA SER A 154 20.29 5.03 0.35
C SER A 154 19.39 5.08 1.59
N ASP A 155 19.98 4.98 2.79
CA ASP A 155 19.20 5.14 4.02
C ASP A 155 18.56 6.52 4.15
N SER A 156 19.17 7.55 3.54
CA SER A 156 18.60 8.89 3.44
C SER A 156 17.30 8.90 2.61
N HIS A 157 17.23 8.14 1.52
CA HIS A 157 15.99 7.98 0.74
C HIS A 157 14.88 7.43 1.64
N ARG A 158 15.15 6.31 2.33
CA ARG A 158 14.15 5.65 3.19
C ARG A 158 13.65 6.58 4.29
N PHE A 159 14.57 7.28 4.95
CA PHE A 159 14.24 8.27 5.98
C PHE A 159 13.28 9.34 5.46
N TRP A 160 13.56 9.90 4.28
CA TRP A 160 12.74 10.95 3.68
C TRP A 160 11.37 10.45 3.23
N VAL A 161 11.28 9.28 2.59
CA VAL A 161 9.99 8.69 2.20
C VAL A 161 9.13 8.39 3.43
N ASP A 162 9.71 7.81 4.48
CA ASP A 162 8.98 7.54 5.72
C ASP A 162 8.49 8.84 6.39
N ARG A 163 9.32 9.90 6.39
CA ARG A 163 8.93 11.21 6.90
C ARG A 163 7.79 11.82 6.08
N LEU A 164 7.86 11.76 4.76
CA LEU A 164 6.80 12.20 3.84
C LEU A 164 5.49 11.47 4.10
N ILE A 165 5.53 10.13 4.17
CA ILE A 165 4.38 9.28 4.46
C ILE A 165 3.75 9.65 5.81
N ARG A 166 4.56 9.83 6.86
CA ARG A 166 4.06 10.25 8.18
C ARG A 166 3.42 11.63 8.13
N SER A 167 4.05 12.59 7.44
CA SER A 167 3.54 13.96 7.34
C SER A 167 2.22 14.04 6.56
N ALA A 168 2.07 13.25 5.50
CA ALA A 168 0.86 13.21 4.69
C ALA A 168 -0.32 12.59 5.46
N ARG A 169 -0.07 11.59 6.32
CA ARG A 169 -1.08 10.99 7.20
C ARG A 169 -1.54 11.88 8.35
N ALA A 170 -0.71 12.84 8.75
CA ALA A 170 -1.01 13.73 9.86
C ALA A 170 -1.86 14.95 9.45
N ARG A 171 -2.11 15.15 8.16
CA ARG A 171 -3.03 16.19 7.67
C ARG A 171 -4.46 15.62 7.67
N PRO A 172 -5.41 16.30 8.33
CA PRO A 172 -6.81 15.87 8.39
C PRO A 172 -7.50 15.95 7.02
#